data_AF-A0A258ZN96-F1
#
_entry.id   AF-A0A258ZN96-F1
#
_cell.length_a   1.000
_cell.length_b   1.000
_cell.length_c   1.000
_cell.angle_alpha   90.00
_cell.angle_beta   90.00
_cell.angle_gamma   90.00
#
_symmetry.space_group_name_H-M   'P 1'
#
loop_
_entity.id
_entity.type
_entity.pdbx_description
1 polymer ?
#
loop_
_entity_poly.entity_id
_entity_poly.type
_entity_poly.pdbx_seq_one_letter_code
_entity_poly.pdbx_strand_id
1 'polypeptide(L)'
;MFSFIKKGLQKTVDAISAIVPEKKLKISKDELENILLESDVEYDLVEIIMRELYQDEITREQLRSKLLATLSYAQNSLPDNPDKPTVTLIIGVNGAGKTTTIAKLAQHHLNNGERVILGAADTFRAA
;
A
#
# COMPACT_ATOMS: atom_id res chain seq x y z
N MET A 1 -38.49 18.25 18.92
CA MET A 1 -37.79 18.62 17.67
C MET A 1 -36.86 17.52 17.16
N PHE A 2 -35.91 17.00 17.97
CA PHE A 2 -35.02 15.89 17.58
C PHE A 2 -35.71 14.57 17.18
N SER A 3 -36.84 14.23 17.81
CA SER A 3 -37.63 13.03 17.48
C SER A 3 -38.20 13.05 16.05
N PHE A 4 -38.60 14.23 15.56
CA PHE A 4 -39.17 14.38 14.22
C PHE A 4 -38.10 14.20 13.13
N ILE A 5 -36.91 14.77 13.34
CA ILE A 5 -35.76 14.60 12.45
C ILE A 5 -35.31 13.13 12.44
N LYS A 6 -35.21 12.48 13.61
CA LYS A 6 -34.88 11.05 13.72
C LYS A 6 -35.87 10.18 12.95
N LYS A 7 -37.17 10.45 13.05
CA LYS A 7 -38.23 9.69 12.37
C LYS A 7 -38.24 9.92 10.86
N GLY A 8 -37.92 11.13 10.40
CA GLY A 8 -37.78 11.46 8.98
C GLY A 8 -36.56 10.81 8.33
N LEU A 9 -35.43 10.77 9.05
CA LEU A 9 -34.20 10.14 8.56
C LEU A 9 -34.19 8.61 8.71
N GLN A 10 -35.07 8.03 9.53
CA GLN A 10 -35.10 6.58 9.77
C GLN A 10 -35.25 5.79 8.47
N LYS A 11 -36.17 6.20 7.58
CA LYS A 11 -36.36 5.54 6.28
C LYS A 11 -35.10 5.57 5.40
N THR A 12 -34.36 6.67 5.45
CA THR A 12 -33.09 6.82 4.72
C THR A 12 -32.00 5.92 5.30
N VAL A 13 -31.90 5.86 6.64
CA VAL A 13 -30.95 4.98 7.33
C VAL A 13 -31.25 3.51 7.06
N ASP A 14 -32.52 3.11 7.06
CA ASP A 14 -32.94 1.73 6.79
C ASP A 14 -32.67 1.37 5.32
N ALA A 15 -32.95 2.28 4.38
CA ALA A 15 -32.67 2.08 2.96
C ALA A 15 -31.16 1.95 2.68
N ILE A 16 -30.33 2.78 3.33
CA ILE A 16 -28.86 2.66 3.25
C ILE A 16 -28.42 1.33 3.87
N SER A 17 -28.92 0.98 5.05
CA SER A 17 -28.53 -0.26 5.73
C SER A 17 -28.88 -1.52 4.92
N ALA A 18 -29.95 -1.47 4.12
CA ALA A 18 -30.36 -2.57 3.26
C ALA A 18 -29.46 -2.77 2.02
N ILE A 19 -28.76 -1.73 1.56
CA ILE A 19 -27.85 -1.81 0.41
C ILE A 19 -26.38 -1.87 0.81
N VAL A 20 -26.05 -1.54 2.07
CA VAL A 20 -24.69 -1.63 2.59
C VAL A 20 -24.30 -3.11 2.62
N PRO A 21 -23.23 -3.50 1.91
CA PRO A 21 -22.72 -4.86 1.98
C PRO A 21 -22.36 -5.19 3.42
N GLU A 22 -22.81 -6.34 3.91
CA GLU A 22 -22.31 -6.84 5.20
C GLU A 22 -20.79 -6.99 5.13
N LYS A 23 -20.11 -6.53 6.18
CA LYS A 23 -18.67 -6.67 6.28
C LYS A 23 -18.32 -8.15 6.30
N LYS A 24 -17.80 -8.68 5.18
CA LYS A 24 -17.21 -10.02 5.13
C LYS A 24 -16.05 -10.07 6.13
N LEU A 25 -16.24 -10.80 7.23
CA LEU A 25 -15.21 -10.99 8.26
C LEU A 25 -14.16 -12.04 7.85
N LYS A 26 -14.53 -12.89 6.90
CA LYS A 26 -13.71 -13.94 6.31
C LYS A 26 -13.86 -13.93 4.79
N ILE A 27 -12.83 -14.43 4.12
CA ILE A 27 -12.80 -14.63 2.68
C ILE A 27 -12.36 -16.06 2.39
N SER A 28 -12.95 -16.68 1.38
CA SER A 28 -12.50 -18.01 0.96
C SER A 28 -11.11 -17.93 0.32
N LYS A 29 -10.38 -19.04 0.38
CA LYS A 29 -9.04 -19.14 -0.23
C LYS A 29 -9.08 -18.88 -1.74
N ASP A 30 -10.05 -19.45 -2.45
CA ASP A 30 -10.23 -19.26 -3.89
C ASP A 30 -10.58 -17.80 -4.24
N GLU A 31 -11.44 -17.15 -3.44
CA GLU A 31 -11.78 -15.73 -3.65
C GLU A 31 -10.53 -14.84 -3.42
N LEU A 32 -9.71 -15.16 -2.41
CA LEU A 32 -8.46 -14.44 -2.16
C LEU A 32 -7.42 -14.63 -3.28
N GLU A 33 -7.25 -15.85 -3.77
CA GLU A 33 -6.33 -16.15 -4.88
C GLU A 33 -6.67 -15.31 -6.11
N ASN A 34 -7.95 -15.29 -6.50
CA ASN A 34 -8.43 -14.48 -7.63
C ASN A 34 -8.16 -12.98 -7.42
N ILE A 35 -8.43 -12.45 -6.21
CA ILE A 35 -8.16 -11.04 -5.90
C ILE A 35 -6.67 -10.72 -6.05
N LEU A 36 -5.78 -11.60 -5.61
CA LEU A 36 -4.34 -11.37 -5.71
C LEU A 36 -3.88 -11.36 -7.18
N LEU A 37 -4.37 -12.30 -7.98
CA LEU A 37 -4.07 -12.34 -9.42
C LEU A 37 -4.60 -11.11 -10.16
N GLU A 38 -5.82 -10.65 -9.83
CA GLU A 38 -6.40 -9.41 -10.38
C GLU A 38 -5.65 -8.14 -9.92
N SER A 39 -4.90 -8.23 -8.82
CA SER A 39 -4.12 -7.13 -8.25
C SER A 39 -2.67 -7.06 -8.76
N ASP A 40 -2.38 -7.69 -9.90
CA ASP A 40 -1.04 -7.77 -10.50
C ASP A 40 0.03 -8.40 -9.57
N VAL A 41 -0.38 -9.33 -8.70
CA VAL A 41 0.57 -10.12 -7.90
C VAL A 41 1.05 -11.29 -8.74
N GLU A 42 2.37 -11.46 -8.85
CA GLU A 42 2.98 -12.56 -9.59
C GLU A 42 2.52 -13.93 -9.08
N TYR A 43 2.23 -14.86 -10.00
CA TYR A 43 1.65 -16.17 -9.69
C TYR A 43 2.45 -16.94 -8.63
N ASP A 44 3.78 -16.99 -8.76
CA ASP A 44 4.66 -17.67 -7.80
C ASP A 44 4.52 -17.10 -6.38
N LEU A 45 4.32 -15.78 -6.26
CA LEU A 45 4.09 -15.12 -4.98
C LEU A 45 2.70 -15.45 -4.43
N VAL A 46 1.68 -15.51 -5.28
CA VAL A 46 0.33 -15.95 -4.90
C VAL A 46 0.37 -17.37 -4.35
N GLU A 47 1.04 -18.31 -5.03
CA GLU A 47 1.20 -19.68 -4.56
C GLU A 47 1.88 -19.76 -3.19
N ILE A 48 2.94 -18.97 -2.97
CA ILE A 48 3.62 -18.88 -1.68
C ILE A 48 2.65 -18.40 -0.59
N ILE A 49 1.87 -17.36 -0.85
CA ILE A 49 0.89 -16.84 0.11
C ILE A 49 -0.21 -17.88 0.39
N MET A 50 -0.73 -18.55 -0.65
CA MET A 50 -1.77 -19.57 -0.51
C MET A 50 -1.28 -20.80 0.26
N ARG A 51 -0.03 -21.23 0.06
CA ARG A 51 0.55 -22.36 0.80
C ARG A 51 0.69 -22.07 2.29
N GLU A 52 0.97 -20.82 2.65
CA GLU A 52 1.08 -20.38 4.04
C GLU A 52 -0.27 -20.26 4.77
N LEU A 53 -1.38 -20.25 4.03
CA LEU A 53 -2.74 -20.17 4.54
C LEU A 53 -3.38 -21.57 4.53
N TYR A 54 -3.44 -22.19 5.72
CA TYR A 54 -3.95 -23.56 5.90
C TYR A 54 -5.48 -23.65 5.98
N GLN A 55 -6.15 -22.53 6.27
CA GLN A 55 -7.61 -22.47 6.42
C GLN A 55 -8.29 -22.13 5.09
N ASP A 56 -9.44 -22.72 4.84
CA ASP A 56 -10.27 -22.37 3.68
C ASP A 56 -10.94 -21.00 3.83
N GLU A 57 -11.23 -20.60 5.07
CA GLU A 57 -11.85 -19.33 5.44
C GLU A 57 -10.85 -18.45 6.21
N ILE A 58 -10.44 -17.35 5.59
CA ILE A 58 -9.29 -16.54 6.01
C ILE A 58 -9.77 -15.23 6.59
N THR A 59 -9.36 -14.93 7.83
CA THR A 59 -9.60 -13.62 8.44
C THR A 59 -8.54 -12.61 8.00
N ARG A 60 -8.87 -11.32 8.12
CA ARG A 60 -7.93 -10.23 7.85
C ARG A 60 -6.64 -10.30 8.68
N GLU A 61 -6.74 -10.75 9.93
CA GLU A 61 -5.61 -10.83 10.84
C GLU A 61 -4.63 -11.94 10.43
N GLN A 62 -5.17 -13.12 10.11
CA GLN A 62 -4.38 -14.24 9.56
C GLN A 62 -3.67 -13.85 8.28
N LEU A 63 -4.41 -13.25 7.33
CA LEU A 63 -3.82 -12.79 6.07
C LEU A 63 -2.73 -11.74 6.29
N ARG A 64 -2.97 -10.73 7.14
CA ARG A 64 -1.98 -9.68 7.43
C ARG A 64 -0.69 -10.27 7.99
N SER A 65 -0.79 -11.19 8.95
CA SER A 65 0.38 -11.85 9.55
C SER A 65 1.21 -12.58 8.48
N LYS A 66 0.55 -13.33 7.59
CA LYS A 66 1.22 -14.07 6.52
C LYS A 66 1.83 -13.18 5.46
N LEU A 67 1.11 -12.16 4.99
CA LEU A 67 1.66 -11.19 4.02
C LEU A 67 2.91 -10.48 4.56
N LEU A 68 2.90 -10.07 5.83
CA LEU A 68 4.07 -9.44 6.45
C LEU A 68 5.27 -10.40 6.53
N ALA A 69 5.03 -11.68 6.83
CA ALA A 69 6.09 -12.68 6.83
C ALA A 69 6.65 -12.90 5.42
N THR A 70 5.79 -13.05 4.41
CA THR A 70 6.20 -13.24 3.01
C THR A 70 6.98 -12.03 2.48
N LEU A 71 6.55 -10.81 2.82
CA LEU A 71 7.17 -9.56 2.38
C LEU A 71 8.32 -9.09 3.28
N SER A 72 8.66 -9.83 4.34
CA SER A 72 9.69 -9.42 5.31
C SER A 72 11.06 -9.21 4.65
N TYR A 73 11.38 -9.99 3.60
CA TYR A 73 12.60 -9.82 2.81
C TYR A 73 12.67 -8.50 2.04
N ALA A 74 11.54 -7.83 1.82
CA ALA A 74 11.49 -6.52 1.18
C ALA A 74 11.70 -5.36 2.17
N GLN A 75 11.91 -5.62 3.47
CA GLN A 75 12.21 -4.58 4.45
C GLN A 75 13.65 -4.06 4.27
N ASN A 76 13.85 -3.25 3.25
CA ASN A 76 15.05 -2.47 3.07
C ASN A 76 14.83 -1.10 3.72
N SER A 77 15.18 -0.98 5.01
CA SER A 77 15.47 0.36 5.54
C SER A 77 16.67 0.90 4.79
N LEU A 78 16.63 2.18 4.42
CA LEU A 78 17.86 2.82 3.96
C LEU A 78 18.91 2.70 5.08
N PRO A 79 20.15 2.29 4.77
CA PRO A 79 21.19 2.20 5.77
C PRO A 79 21.39 3.57 6.40
N ASP A 80 21.46 3.60 7.73
CA ASP A 80 21.82 4.81 8.45
C ASP A 80 23.29 5.11 8.10
N ASN A 81 23.53 6.19 7.36
CA ASN A 81 24.87 6.57 6.98
C ASN A 81 25.33 7.74 7.87
N PRO A 82 26.18 7.48 8.88
CA PRO A 82 26.64 8.53 9.79
C PRO A 82 27.54 9.56 9.09
N ASP A 83 28.15 9.18 7.96
CA ASP A 83 29.09 10.03 7.22
C ASP A 83 28.38 10.95 6.24
N LYS A 84 28.76 12.23 6.25
CA LYS A 84 28.20 13.26 5.36
C LYS A 84 29.26 13.78 4.38
N PRO A 85 28.92 14.03 3.11
CA PRO A 85 27.57 13.97 2.55
C PRO A 85 27.13 12.56 2.12
N THR A 86 25.85 12.25 2.31
CA THR A 86 25.21 11.07 1.72
C THR A 86 24.76 11.40 0.30
N VAL A 87 25.10 10.54 -0.67
CA VAL A 87 24.69 10.69 -2.07
C VAL A 87 23.74 9.56 -2.45
N THR A 88 22.52 9.91 -2.85
CA THR A 88 21.51 8.94 -3.30
C THR A 88 21.28 9.08 -4.80
N LEU A 89 21.60 8.02 -5.56
CA LEU A 89 21.31 7.93 -6.99
C LEU A 89 19.98 7.20 -7.21
N ILE A 90 19.04 7.84 -7.91
CA ILE A 90 17.74 7.25 -8.25
C ILE A 90 17.75 6.79 -9.72
N ILE A 91 17.55 5.50 -9.95
CA ILE A 91 17.51 4.88 -11.28
C ILE A 91 16.15 4.20 -11.52
N GLY A 92 15.82 3.94 -12.79
CA GLY A 92 14.58 3.27 -13.18
C GLY A 92 14.11 3.66 -14.58
N VAL A 93 13.09 2.97 -15.08
CA VAL A 93 12.54 3.18 -16.43
C VAL A 93 11.77 4.50 -16.56
N ASN A 94 11.45 4.90 -17.78
CA ASN A 94 10.62 6.07 -18.05
C ASN A 94 9.21 5.86 -17.49
N GLY A 95 8.63 6.91 -16.89
CA GLY A 95 7.30 6.82 -16.28
C GLY A 95 7.26 6.22 -14.87
N ALA A 96 8.35 5.65 -14.34
CA ALA A 96 8.40 5.04 -13.00
C ALA A 96 8.31 6.02 -11.81
N GLY A 97 8.06 7.31 -12.05
CA GLY A 97 7.92 8.31 -11.00
C GLY A 97 9.22 8.85 -10.38
N LYS A 98 10.40 8.60 -10.99
CA LYS A 98 11.72 9.00 -10.47
C LYS A 98 11.79 10.46 -9.98
N THR A 99 11.46 11.43 -10.83
CA THR A 99 11.52 12.86 -10.49
C THR A 99 10.57 13.23 -9.35
N THR A 100 9.36 12.66 -9.35
CA THR A 100 8.39 12.84 -8.27
C THR A 100 8.90 12.27 -6.96
N THR A 101 9.53 11.10 -6.98
CA THR A 101 10.13 10.46 -5.80
C THR A 101 11.32 11.27 -5.28
N ILE A 102 12.17 11.81 -6.16
CA ILE A 102 13.28 12.70 -5.77
C ILE A 102 12.75 13.93 -5.01
N ALA A 103 11.68 14.57 -5.50
CA ALA A 103 11.08 15.72 -4.82
C ALA A 103 10.50 15.36 -3.45
N LYS A 104 9.82 14.20 -3.34
CA LYS A 104 9.28 13.70 -2.06
C LYS A 104 10.39 13.41 -1.05
N LEU A 105 11.46 12.75 -1.48
CA LEU A 105 12.62 12.46 -0.61
C LEU A 105 13.31 13.76 -0.16
N ALA A 106 13.51 14.72 -1.07
CA ALA A 106 14.08 16.01 -0.71
C ALA A 106 13.24 16.73 0.35
N GLN A 107 11.92 16.77 0.19
CA GLN A 107 11.02 17.37 1.19
C GLN A 107 11.08 16.62 2.54
N HIS A 108 11.14 15.29 2.52
CA HIS A 108 11.28 14.48 3.73
C HIS A 108 12.57 14.82 4.50
N HIS A 109 13.73 14.91 3.83
CA HIS A 109 14.99 15.30 4.46
C HIS A 109 14.98 16.74 4.98
N LEU A 110 14.42 17.69 4.21
CA LEU A 110 14.24 19.07 4.67
C LEU A 110 13.37 19.14 5.93
N ASN A 111 12.28 18.36 6.00
CA ASN A 111 11.41 18.29 7.18
C ASN A 111 12.13 17.71 8.41
N ASN A 112 13.14 16.87 8.20
CA ASN A 112 14.00 16.34 9.26
C ASN A 112 15.15 17.29 9.66
N GLY A 113 15.19 18.51 9.09
CA GLY A 113 16.20 19.53 9.40
C GLY A 113 17.53 19.34 8.65
N GLU A 114 17.57 18.48 7.64
CA GLU A 114 18.78 18.23 6.87
C GLU A 114 18.95 19.23 5.72
N ARG A 115 20.18 19.35 5.20
CA ARG A 115 20.48 20.16 4.01
C ARG A 115 20.49 19.25 2.79
N VAL A 116 19.73 19.64 1.77
CA VAL A 116 19.56 18.84 0.54
C VAL A 116 20.10 19.61 -0.66
N ILE A 117 20.80 18.90 -1.54
CA ILE A 117 21.20 19.38 -2.87
C ILE A 117 20.60 18.44 -3.91
N LEU A 118 19.95 18.98 -4.94
CA LEU A 118 19.40 18.22 -6.06
C LEU A 118 20.31 18.34 -7.28
N GLY A 119 20.73 17.20 -7.82
CA GLY A 119 21.47 17.11 -9.08
C GLY A 119 20.62 16.50 -10.18
N ALA A 120 20.49 17.17 -11.33
CA ALA A 120 19.84 16.61 -12.50
C ALA A 120 20.84 15.74 -13.27
N ALA A 121 20.56 14.44 -13.36
CA ALA A 121 21.40 13.45 -14.07
C ALA A 121 20.77 12.94 -15.38
N ASP A 122 19.57 13.40 -15.74
CA ASP A 122 18.94 13.09 -17.02
C ASP A 122 19.48 14.05 -18.09
N THR A 123 20.31 13.54 -18.99
CA THR A 123 21.03 14.32 -20.02
C THR A 123 20.39 14.24 -21.41
N PHE A 124 19.33 13.44 -21.58
CA PHE A 124 18.74 13.16 -22.89
C PHE A 124 17.33 13.74 -23.06
N ARG A 125 16.58 13.93 -21.97
CA ARG A 125 15.26 14.58 -22.05
C ARG A 125 15.43 16.09 -22.12
N ALA A 126 15.28 16.66 -23.32
CA ALA A 126 14.97 18.08 -23.45
C ALA A 126 13.61 18.35 -22.79
N ALA A 127 13.56 19.38 -21.96
CA ALA A 127 12.35 19.81 -21.24
C ALA A 127 11.31 20.43 -22.19
#